data_AF-A0A9W5VQA5-F1
#
_entry.id   AF-A0A9W5VQA5-F1
#
_cell.length_a   1.000
_cell.length_b   1.000
_cell.length_c   1.000
_cell.angle_alpha   90.00
_cell.angle_beta   90.00
_cell.angle_gamma   90.00
#
_symmetry.space_group_name_H-M   'P 1'
#
loop_
_entity.id
_entity.type
_entity.pdbx_description
1 polymer ?
#
loop_
_entity_poly.entity_id
_entity_poly.type
_entity_poly.pdbx_seq_one_letter_code
_entity_poly.pdbx_strand_id
1 'polypeptide(L)'
;MFYHKFESFWQVARKRTNRCRAPNKLSAYSKKNKLYQAFRELGCAIRTLFLLKYLSDEELRSTIQAATNKSESFNGFTKWLFFGGDGIIAENHRERQRKIIKYNHLIANCVIFYNVFQLTRILHEYIQEGNELDEEVLSDLSPYLTFHINRFGKYRLDDNRQPPDIQFDMAISPKRLKVAN
;
A
#
# COMPACT_ATOMS: atom_id res chain seq x y z
N MET A 1 -11.02 -2.48 -17.50
CA MET A 1 -10.06 -2.29 -16.39
C MET A 1 -10.68 -1.62 -15.16
N PHE A 2 -11.64 -0.69 -15.31
CA PHE A 2 -12.36 0.00 -14.23
C PHE A 2 -13.17 -0.95 -13.30
N TYR A 3 -13.88 -1.94 -13.86
CA TYR A 3 -14.67 -2.91 -13.08
C TYR A 3 -13.82 -3.82 -12.17
N HIS A 4 -12.64 -4.24 -12.62
CA HIS A 4 -11.78 -5.12 -11.82
C HIS A 4 -11.17 -4.40 -10.62
N LYS A 5 -10.80 -3.12 -10.78
CA LYS A 5 -10.32 -2.24 -9.69
C LYS A 5 -11.43 -1.86 -8.73
N PHE A 6 -12.64 -1.63 -9.24
CA PHE A 6 -13.82 -1.38 -8.42
C PHE A 6 -14.21 -2.59 -7.56
N GLU A 7 -14.14 -3.82 -8.09
CA GLU A 7 -14.37 -5.06 -7.32
C GLU A 7 -13.28 -5.30 -6.27
N SER A 8 -12.00 -5.00 -6.54
CA SER A 8 -10.92 -5.09 -5.54
C SER A 8 -11.15 -4.13 -4.36
N PHE A 9 -11.49 -2.87 -4.64
CA PHE A 9 -11.88 -1.88 -3.62
C PHE A 9 -13.13 -2.37 -2.87
N TRP A 10 -14.16 -2.86 -3.57
CA TRP A 10 -15.35 -3.43 -2.95
C TRP A 10 -15.09 -4.70 -2.15
N GLN A 11 -14.09 -5.52 -2.50
CA GLN A 11 -13.68 -6.69 -1.72
C GLN A 11 -12.92 -6.31 -0.45
N VAL A 12 -12.07 -5.28 -0.49
CA VAL A 12 -11.40 -4.73 0.70
C VAL A 12 -12.40 -4.01 1.60
N ALA A 13 -13.29 -3.21 1.02
CA ALA A 13 -14.41 -2.59 1.70
C ALA A 13 -15.35 -3.66 2.28
N ARG A 14 -15.74 -4.70 1.52
CA ARG A 14 -16.49 -5.89 2.03
C ARG A 14 -15.75 -6.62 3.12
N LYS A 15 -14.42 -6.79 3.07
CA LYS A 15 -13.69 -7.45 4.16
C LYS A 15 -13.66 -6.62 5.45
N ARG A 16 -13.85 -5.30 5.36
CA ARG A 16 -14.09 -4.39 6.49
C ARG A 16 -15.58 -4.31 6.90
N THR A 17 -16.55 -4.39 5.98
CA THR A 17 -17.99 -4.21 6.26
C THR A 17 -18.83 -5.49 6.36
N ASN A 18 -18.43 -6.62 5.77
CA ASN A 18 -18.93 -7.95 6.16
C ASN A 18 -18.39 -8.38 7.55
N ARG A 19 -17.49 -7.57 8.12
CA ARG A 19 -17.21 -7.51 9.56
C ARG A 19 -17.73 -6.20 10.16
N CYS A 20 -18.99 -5.85 9.87
CA CYS A 20 -19.85 -5.36 10.94
C CYS A 20 -19.99 -6.51 11.95
N ARG A 21 -18.93 -6.74 12.74
CA ARG A 21 -19.03 -7.54 13.95
C ARG A 21 -19.91 -6.70 14.85
N ALA A 22 -21.23 -6.91 14.74
CA ALA A 22 -22.11 -6.57 15.83
C ALA A 22 -21.44 -7.12 17.09
N PRO A 23 -21.39 -6.36 18.21
CA PRO A 23 -20.81 -6.88 19.45
C PRO A 23 -21.33 -8.31 19.64
N ASN A 24 -20.44 -9.28 19.91
CA ASN A 24 -20.73 -10.72 19.82
C ASN A 24 -22.06 -11.15 20.52
N LYS A 25 -22.61 -10.31 21.39
CA LYS A 25 -23.93 -10.40 22.00
C LYS A 25 -25.12 -10.33 21.02
N LEU A 26 -25.04 -9.60 19.91
CA LEU A 26 -26.13 -9.45 18.93
C LEU A 26 -26.13 -10.52 17.84
N SER A 27 -24.98 -11.10 17.50
CA SER A 27 -24.89 -12.23 16.58
C SER A 27 -25.32 -13.56 17.19
N ALA A 28 -25.45 -13.62 18.52
CA ALA A 28 -25.99 -14.78 19.23
C ALA A 28 -27.50 -14.98 19.00
N TYR A 29 -28.22 -13.91 18.60
CA TYR A 29 -29.64 -13.98 18.30
C TYR A 29 -29.87 -14.05 16.78
N SER A 30 -30.35 -15.22 16.36
CA SER A 30 -30.91 -15.63 15.07
C SER A 30 -31.18 -14.53 14.02
N LYS A 31 -30.95 -14.85 12.74
CA LYS A 31 -31.25 -14.05 11.52
C LYS A 31 -32.69 -13.47 11.45
N LYS A 32 -33.57 -13.88 12.36
CA LYS A 32 -34.95 -13.41 12.56
C LYS A 32 -35.07 -12.15 13.43
N ASN A 33 -33.98 -11.61 13.97
CA ASN A 33 -34.03 -10.41 14.81
C ASN A 33 -34.33 -9.16 13.97
N LYS A 34 -35.45 -8.47 14.24
CA LYS A 34 -35.87 -7.23 13.55
C LYS A 34 -34.80 -6.13 13.64
N LEU A 35 -34.04 -6.06 14.74
CA LEU A 35 -32.95 -5.11 14.90
C LEU A 35 -31.79 -5.40 13.94
N TYR A 36 -31.46 -6.69 13.74
CA TYR A 36 -30.45 -7.10 12.78
C TYR A 36 -30.86 -6.74 11.35
N GLN A 37 -32.14 -6.94 11.00
CA GLN A 37 -32.68 -6.53 9.72
C GLN A 37 -32.61 -5.01 9.53
N ALA A 38 -33.00 -4.22 10.53
CA ALA A 38 -32.91 -2.76 10.47
C ALA A 38 -31.47 -2.27 10.22
N PHE A 39 -30.46 -2.81 10.92
CA PHE A 39 -29.06 -2.44 10.68
C PHE A 39 -28.53 -2.89 9.32
N ARG A 40 -29.01 -4.04 8.81
CA ARG A 40 -28.66 -4.50 7.47
C ARG A 40 -29.20 -3.56 6.40
N GLU A 41 -30.48 -3.19 6.48
CA GLU A 41 -31.10 -2.26 5.53
C GLU A 41 -30.49 -0.85 5.62
N LEU A 42 -30.16 -0.39 6.83
CA LEU A 42 -29.40 0.86 7.02
C LEU A 42 -28.03 0.79 6.32
N GLY A 43 -27.30 -0.32 6.47
CA GLY A 43 -26.03 -0.54 5.79
C GLY A 43 -26.16 -0.54 4.26
N CYS A 44 -27.25 -1.12 3.73
CA CYS A 44 -27.58 -1.07 2.30
C CYS A 44 -27.85 0.37 1.83
N ALA A 45 -28.64 1.14 2.57
CA ALA A 45 -28.95 2.53 2.24
C ALA A 45 -27.67 3.42 2.22
N ILE A 46 -26.80 3.28 3.23
CA ILE A 46 -25.52 4.00 3.29
C ILE A 46 -24.62 3.64 2.10
N ARG A 47 -24.54 2.36 1.74
CA ARG A 47 -23.77 1.90 0.56
C ARG A 47 -24.32 2.51 -0.73
N THR A 48 -25.63 2.54 -0.92
CA THR A 48 -26.24 3.13 -2.12
C THR A 48 -25.97 4.63 -2.18
N LEU A 49 -26.11 5.35 -1.07
CA LEU A 49 -25.80 6.78 -1.00
C LEU A 49 -24.32 7.05 -1.32
N PHE A 50 -23.39 6.27 -0.76
CA PHE A 50 -21.97 6.39 -1.08
C PHE A 50 -21.69 6.11 -2.55
N LEU A 51 -22.34 5.10 -3.14
CA LEU A 51 -22.15 4.76 -4.54
C LEU A 51 -22.64 5.87 -5.47
N LEU A 52 -23.79 6.48 -5.16
CA LEU A 52 -24.29 7.64 -5.89
C LEU A 52 -23.30 8.81 -5.79
N LYS A 53 -22.78 9.10 -4.59
CA LYS A 53 -21.74 10.13 -4.41
C LYS A 53 -20.49 9.83 -5.22
N TYR A 54 -19.99 8.60 -5.21
CA TYR A 54 -18.83 8.16 -5.99
C TYR A 54 -19.02 8.28 -7.51
N LEU A 55 -20.25 8.06 -7.99
CA LEU A 55 -20.58 8.20 -9.42
C LEU A 55 -20.70 9.68 -9.83
N SER A 56 -21.18 10.55 -8.94
CA SER A 56 -21.35 11.97 -9.22
C SER A 56 -20.09 12.82 -9.03
N ASP A 57 -19.16 12.40 -8.16
CA ASP A 57 -17.97 13.18 -7.78
C ASP A 57 -16.69 12.54 -8.35
N GLU A 58 -16.04 13.25 -9.27
CA GLU A 58 -14.80 12.80 -9.92
C GLU A 58 -13.58 12.96 -9.00
N GLU A 59 -13.54 13.98 -8.12
CA GLU A 59 -12.42 14.18 -7.19
C GLU A 59 -12.39 13.06 -6.14
N LEU A 60 -13.55 12.71 -5.61
CA LEU A 60 -13.71 11.58 -4.68
C LEU A 60 -13.23 10.28 -5.34
N ARG A 61 -13.59 10.07 -6.61
CA ARG A 61 -13.19 8.90 -7.38
C ARG A 61 -11.69 8.85 -7.61
N SER A 62 -11.08 9.95 -8.06
CA SER A 62 -9.64 10.06 -8.25
C SER A 62 -8.87 9.77 -6.96
N THR A 63 -9.32 10.34 -5.84
CA THR A 63 -8.72 10.11 -4.52
C THR A 63 -8.78 8.65 -4.09
N ILE A 64 -9.95 8.01 -4.24
CA ILE A 64 -10.13 6.58 -3.92
C ILE A 64 -9.27 5.72 -4.84
N GLN A 65 -9.19 6.05 -6.13
CA GLN A 65 -8.40 5.31 -7.10
C GLN A 65 -6.91 5.41 -6.79
N ALA A 66 -6.41 6.59 -6.42
CA ALA A 66 -5.04 6.80 -6.00
C ALA A 66 -4.70 5.99 -4.74
N ALA A 67 -5.56 6.03 -3.71
CA ALA A 67 -5.38 5.24 -2.50
C ALA A 67 -5.41 3.73 -2.78
N THR A 68 -6.31 3.29 -3.66
CA THR A 68 -6.44 1.88 -4.06
C THR A 68 -5.19 1.43 -4.81
N ASN A 69 -4.73 2.19 -5.81
CA ASN A 69 -3.51 1.92 -6.55
C ASN A 69 -2.31 1.74 -5.60
N LYS A 70 -2.13 2.64 -4.62
CA LYS A 70 -1.07 2.53 -3.61
C LYS A 70 -1.14 1.20 -2.85
N SER A 71 -2.34 0.84 -2.39
CA SER A 71 -2.55 -0.42 -1.65
C SER A 71 -2.34 -1.67 -2.52
N GLU A 72 -2.75 -1.62 -3.79
CA GLU A 72 -2.57 -2.72 -4.74
C GLU A 72 -1.09 -2.90 -5.09
N SER A 73 -0.36 -1.82 -5.37
CA SER A 73 1.08 -1.86 -5.62
C SER A 73 1.84 -2.42 -4.43
N PHE A 74 1.50 -2.00 -3.20
CA PHE A 74 2.10 -2.55 -1.99
C PHE A 74 1.78 -4.04 -1.79
N ASN A 75 0.54 -4.46 -2.04
CA ASN A 75 0.16 -5.87 -1.96
C ASN A 75 0.88 -6.72 -3.01
N GLY A 76 1.01 -6.21 -4.25
CA GLY A 76 1.78 -6.85 -5.31
C GLY A 76 3.26 -7.00 -4.94
N PHE A 77 3.85 -5.95 -4.39
CA PHE A 77 5.23 -5.95 -3.89
C PHE A 77 5.43 -6.95 -2.74
N THR A 78 4.53 -6.97 -1.76
CA THR A 78 4.55 -7.89 -0.63
C THR A 78 4.41 -9.35 -1.09
N LYS A 79 3.57 -9.59 -2.11
CA LYS A 79 3.42 -10.91 -2.74
C LYS A 79 4.70 -11.33 -3.49
N TRP A 80 5.32 -10.40 -4.21
CA TRP A 80 6.60 -10.64 -4.90
C TRP A 80 7.74 -10.95 -3.93
N LEU A 81 7.76 -10.33 -2.75
CA LEU A 81 8.79 -10.58 -1.74
C LEU A 81 8.63 -11.94 -1.05
N PHE A 82 7.41 -12.46 -1.01
CA PHE A 82 7.06 -13.67 -0.26
C PHE A 82 7.77 -14.92 -0.80
N PHE A 83 8.55 -15.59 0.05
CA PHE A 83 9.35 -16.77 -0.32
C PHE A 83 8.51 -18.05 -0.49
N GLY A 84 8.47 -18.61 -1.70
CA GLY A 84 7.74 -19.83 -2.04
C GLY A 84 6.21 -19.67 -2.17
N GLY A 85 5.59 -20.38 -3.11
CA GLY A 85 4.13 -20.52 -3.21
C GLY A 85 3.33 -19.28 -3.63
N ASP A 86 3.92 -18.30 -4.33
CA ASP A 86 3.24 -17.10 -4.85
C ASP A 86 2.38 -16.34 -3.80
N GLY A 87 2.81 -16.31 -2.55
CA GLY A 87 2.07 -15.66 -1.46
C GLY A 87 0.92 -16.49 -0.86
N ILE A 88 0.82 -17.78 -1.21
CA ILE A 88 -0.13 -18.72 -0.61
C ILE A 88 0.46 -19.25 0.69
N ILE A 89 -0.18 -18.94 1.81
CA ILE A 89 0.20 -19.46 3.12
C ILE A 89 -0.44 -20.85 3.29
N ALA A 90 0.35 -21.91 3.14
CA ALA A 90 -0.12 -23.30 3.29
C ALA A 90 -0.46 -23.69 4.75
N GLU A 91 -0.05 -22.87 5.71
CA GLU A 91 -0.23 -23.09 7.14
C GLU A 91 -1.67 -22.78 7.59
N ASN A 92 -2.34 -23.71 8.29
CA ASN A 92 -3.72 -23.55 8.74
C ASN A 92 -3.83 -22.85 10.12
N HIS A 93 -2.71 -22.73 10.85
CA HIS A 93 -2.72 -22.08 12.16
C HIS A 93 -2.72 -20.53 12.07
N ARG A 94 -3.81 -19.90 12.53
CA ARG A 94 -4.04 -18.45 12.41
C ARG A 94 -2.93 -17.58 13.01
N GLU A 95 -2.36 -17.95 14.15
CA GLU A 95 -1.26 -17.18 14.76
C GLU A 95 0.02 -17.27 13.93
N ARG A 96 0.28 -18.41 13.29
CA ARG A 96 1.46 -18.58 12.43
C ARG A 96 1.30 -17.79 11.13
N GLN A 97 0.11 -17.82 10.51
CA GLN A 97 -0.22 -16.97 9.37
C GLN A 97 0.02 -15.48 9.70
N ARG A 98 -0.42 -15.03 10.88
CA ARG A 98 -0.22 -13.64 11.32
C ARG A 98 1.26 -13.29 11.46
N LYS A 99 2.08 -14.18 12.03
CA LYS A 99 3.52 -13.97 12.16
C LYS A 99 4.19 -13.86 10.79
N ILE A 100 3.88 -14.78 9.88
CA ILE A 100 4.38 -14.78 8.50
C ILE A 100 4.07 -13.45 7.80
N ILE A 101 2.82 -12.97 7.86
CA ILE A 101 2.42 -11.70 7.25
C ILE A 101 3.20 -10.53 7.86
N LYS A 102 3.34 -10.48 9.20
CA LYS A 102 4.08 -9.43 9.89
C LYS A 102 5.55 -9.40 9.50
N TYR A 103 6.21 -10.56 9.46
CA TYR A 103 7.62 -10.63 9.04
C TYR A 103 7.79 -10.23 7.58
N ASN A 104 6.88 -10.65 6.70
CA ASN A 104 6.94 -10.23 5.31
C ASN A 104 6.77 -8.70 5.15
N HIS A 105 5.87 -8.09 5.92
CA HIS A 105 5.72 -6.63 5.95
C HIS A 105 6.97 -5.93 6.48
N LEU A 106 7.64 -6.50 7.48
CA LEU A 106 8.90 -5.95 8.00
C LEU A 106 9.96 -5.91 6.91
N ILE A 107 10.17 -7.03 6.20
CA ILE A 107 11.14 -7.10 5.11
C ILE A 107 10.73 -6.13 3.98
N ALA A 108 9.44 -6.05 3.66
CA ALA A 108 8.93 -5.12 2.65
C ALA A 108 9.28 -3.67 2.99
N ASN A 109 9.09 -3.26 4.24
CA ASN A 109 9.45 -1.92 4.69
C ASN A 109 10.97 -1.67 4.62
N CYS A 110 11.80 -2.66 4.97
CA CYS A 110 13.26 -2.54 4.85
C CYS A 110 13.69 -2.33 3.38
N VAL A 111 13.09 -3.07 2.44
CA VAL A 111 13.39 -2.93 1.02
C VAL A 111 12.87 -1.60 0.47
N ILE A 112 11.67 -1.18 0.86
CA ILE A 112 11.11 0.13 0.50
C ILE A 112 12.05 1.25 0.96
N PHE A 113 12.57 1.16 2.18
CA PHE A 113 13.53 2.13 2.70
C PHE A 113 14.80 2.17 1.86
N TYR A 114 15.37 1.00 1.51
CA TYR A 114 16.53 0.93 0.63
C TYR A 114 16.25 1.55 -0.75
N ASN A 115 15.10 1.24 -1.35
CA ASN A 115 14.69 1.79 -2.64
C ASN A 115 14.59 3.31 -2.60
N VAL A 116 13.92 3.87 -1.58
CA VAL A 116 13.80 5.32 -1.42
C VAL A 116 15.18 5.96 -1.25
N PHE A 117 16.05 5.39 -0.41
CA PHE A 117 17.40 5.90 -0.21
C PHE A 117 18.21 5.92 -1.52
N GLN A 118 18.19 4.83 -2.29
CA GLN A 118 18.88 4.75 -3.57
C GLN A 118 18.30 5.72 -4.61
N LEU A 119 16.97 5.81 -4.70
CA LEU A 119 16.30 6.74 -5.60
C LEU A 119 16.67 8.19 -5.27
N THR A 120 16.59 8.58 -4.00
CA THR A 120 16.99 9.93 -3.55
C THR A 120 18.42 10.25 -3.93
N ARG A 121 19.35 9.31 -3.71
CA ARG A 121 20.76 9.50 -4.08
C ARG A 121 20.96 9.67 -5.59
N ILE A 122 20.36 8.80 -6.39
CA ILE A 122 20.47 8.87 -7.87
C ILE A 122 19.85 10.16 -8.41
N LEU A 123 18.68 10.56 -7.89
CA LEU A 123 18.04 11.82 -8.29
C LEU A 123 18.91 13.02 -7.93
N HIS A 124 19.58 13.01 -6.78
CA HIS A 124 20.48 14.08 -6.40
C HIS A 124 21.70 14.16 -7.31
N GLU A 125 22.34 13.03 -7.60
CA GLU A 125 23.46 12.96 -8.57
C GLU A 125 23.02 13.49 -9.95
N TYR A 126 21.82 13.10 -10.41
CA TYR A 126 21.25 13.57 -11.68
C TYR A 126 21.02 15.10 -11.72
N ILE A 127 20.59 15.71 -10.61
CA ILE A 127 20.46 17.17 -10.49
C ILE A 127 21.84 17.85 -10.50
N GLN A 128 22.84 17.29 -9.81
CA GLN A 128 24.20 17.84 -9.75
C GLN A 128 24.89 17.84 -11.12
N GLU A 129 24.55 16.88 -11.99
CA GLU A 129 25.00 16.83 -13.38
C GLU A 129 24.37 17.93 -14.27
N GLY A 130 23.44 18.72 -13.73
CA GLY A 130 22.81 19.86 -14.42
C GLY A 130 21.57 19.51 -15.22
N ASN A 131 21.01 18.30 -15.04
CA ASN A 131 19.79 17.89 -15.69
C ASN A 131 18.54 18.43 -14.96
N GLU A 132 17.53 18.85 -15.72
CA GLU A 132 16.25 19.27 -15.15
C GLU A 132 15.39 18.07 -14.77
N LEU A 133 14.73 18.15 -13.61
CA LEU A 133 13.75 17.16 -13.17
C LEU A 133 12.34 17.68 -13.42
N ASP A 134 11.55 16.89 -14.14
CA ASP A 134 10.12 17.10 -14.28
C ASP A 134 9.39 16.60 -13.01
N GLU A 135 8.62 17.48 -12.39
CA GLU A 135 7.87 17.19 -11.17
C GLU A 135 6.74 16.18 -11.42
N GLU A 136 6.19 16.13 -12.63
CA GLU A 136 5.19 15.13 -13.03
C GLU A 136 5.81 13.72 -12.99
N VAL A 137 7.00 13.57 -13.57
CA VAL A 137 7.73 12.29 -13.59
C VAL A 137 8.14 11.86 -12.18
N LEU A 138 8.56 12.80 -11.33
CA LEU A 138 8.87 12.52 -9.93
C LEU A 138 7.65 12.00 -9.16
N SER A 139 6.45 12.52 -9.47
CA SER A 139 5.20 12.12 -8.83
C SER A 139 4.77 10.68 -9.17
N ASP A 140 5.20 10.17 -10.32
CA ASP A 140 4.93 8.80 -10.79
C ASP A 140 5.92 7.76 -10.23
N LEU A 141 7.04 8.19 -9.64
CA LEU A 141 8.01 7.26 -9.05
C LEU A 141 7.40 6.50 -7.87
N SER A 142 7.53 5.17 -7.92
CA SER A 142 7.10 4.31 -6.83
C SER A 142 8.31 3.67 -6.12
N PRO A 143 8.27 3.53 -4.79
CA PRO A 143 9.35 2.89 -4.04
C PRO A 143 9.30 1.35 -4.12
N TYR A 144 8.40 0.77 -4.92
CA TYR A 144 8.13 -0.67 -5.00
C TYR A 144 8.89 -1.36 -6.14
N LEU A 145 10.02 -0.78 -6.58
CA LEU A 145 10.86 -1.32 -7.64
C LEU A 145 11.50 -2.65 -7.23
N THR A 146 11.39 -3.66 -8.08
CA THR A 146 11.90 -5.02 -7.81
C THR A 146 13.01 -5.47 -8.76
N PHE A 147 13.15 -4.83 -9.93
CA PHE A 147 14.06 -5.27 -11.00
C PHE A 147 15.54 -5.30 -10.59
N HIS A 148 15.97 -4.39 -9.71
CA HIS A 148 17.36 -4.27 -9.28
C HIS A 148 17.71 -5.22 -8.11
N ILE A 149 16.74 -5.99 -7.58
CA ILE A 149 16.91 -6.83 -6.40
C ILE A 149 17.00 -8.29 -6.81
N ASN A 150 18.13 -8.93 -6.52
CA ASN A 150 18.29 -10.37 -6.75
C ASN A 150 17.69 -11.21 -5.61
N ARG A 151 16.37 -11.42 -5.67
CA ARG A 151 15.60 -12.12 -4.63
C ARG A 151 16.15 -13.51 -4.25
N PHE A 152 16.67 -14.27 -5.20
CA PHE A 152 17.22 -15.62 -4.97
C PHE A 152 18.75 -15.66 -5.09
N GLY A 153 19.38 -14.49 -4.95
CA GLY A 153 20.82 -14.34 -5.05
C GLY A 153 21.57 -14.91 -3.84
N LYS A 154 22.84 -15.22 -4.06
CA LYS A 154 23.78 -15.47 -2.97
C LYS A 154 24.37 -14.14 -2.54
N TYR A 155 24.04 -13.70 -1.34
CA TYR A 155 24.60 -12.51 -0.72
C TYR A 155 25.79 -12.92 0.15
N ARG A 156 26.96 -12.34 -0.10
CA ARG A 156 28.10 -12.42 0.84
C ARG A 156 27.94 -11.30 1.85
N LEU A 157 27.73 -11.67 3.10
CA LEU A 157 27.70 -10.72 4.21
C LEU A 157 29.16 -10.49 4.64
N ASP A 158 29.55 -9.23 4.72
CA ASP A 158 30.84 -8.80 5.25
C ASP A 158 30.56 -7.96 6.47
N ASP A 159 30.90 -8.48 7.65
CA ASP A 159 30.63 -7.82 8.93
C ASP A 159 31.49 -6.56 9.12
N ASN A 160 32.58 -6.41 8.36
CA ASN A 160 33.43 -5.23 8.40
C ASN A 160 32.95 -4.13 7.44
N ARG A 161 31.95 -4.41 6.59
CA ARG A 161 31.44 -3.44 5.64
C ARG A 161 30.61 -2.39 6.37
N GLN A 162 31.13 -1.16 6.41
CA GLN A 162 30.34 -0.02 6.88
C GLN A 162 29.36 0.41 5.78
N PRO A 163 28.05 0.57 6.11
CA PRO A 163 27.11 1.15 5.18
C PRO A 163 27.48 2.62 4.91
N PRO A 164 27.20 3.14 3.72
CA PRO A 164 27.38 4.56 3.44
C PRO A 164 26.51 5.39 4.39
N ASP A 165 26.99 6.58 4.75
CA ASP A 165 26.23 7.51 5.58
C ASP A 165 24.90 7.87 4.91
N ILE A 166 23.83 7.80 5.70
CA ILE A 166 22.49 8.09 5.24
C ILE A 166 22.26 9.59 5.40
N GLN A 167 22.33 10.33 4.30
CA GLN A 167 22.02 11.76 4.27
C GLN A 167 20.51 11.96 4.19
N PHE A 168 19.87 12.25 5.32
CA PHE A 168 18.43 12.48 5.39
C PHE A 168 17.99 13.86 4.87
N ASP A 169 18.91 14.82 4.79
CA ASP A 169 18.63 16.22 4.44
C ASP A 169 18.82 16.55 2.96
N MET A 170 18.89 15.52 2.10
CA MET A 170 19.12 15.70 0.67
C MET A 170 17.90 16.35 -0.01
N ALA A 171 18.02 17.61 -0.40
CA ALA A 171 16.95 18.34 -1.07
C ALA A 171 16.82 17.90 -2.54
N ILE A 172 15.62 17.45 -2.92
CA ILE A 172 15.30 16.99 -4.29
C ILE A 172 14.56 18.11 -5.08
N SER A 173 14.17 19.22 -4.45
CA SER A 173 13.44 20.31 -5.10
C SER A 173 14.36 21.47 -5.52
N PRO A 174 14.27 21.95 -6.78
CA PRO A 174 14.98 23.14 -7.23
C PRO A 174 14.40 24.48 -6.71
N LYS A 175 13.24 24.48 -6.04
CA LYS A 175 12.43 25.71 -5.84
C LYS A 175 12.42 26.33 -4.43
N ARG A 176 13.30 25.92 -3.52
CA ARG A 176 13.27 26.43 -2.12
C ARG A 176 14.31 27.50 -1.75
N LEU A 177 14.81 28.27 -2.71
CA LEU A 177 15.66 29.46 -2.47
C LEU A 177 15.08 30.77 -3.03
N LYS A 178 13.75 30.94 -3.01
CA LYS A 178 13.14 32.27 -3.02
C LYS A 178 12.30 32.46 -1.76
N VAL A 179 12.97 32.57 -0.63
CA VAL A 179 12.39 33.21 0.56
C VAL A 179 12.44 34.72 0.29
N ALA A 180 11.31 35.36 0.53
CA ALA A 180 11.00 36.75 0.20
C ALA A 180 12.05 37.77 0.69
N ASN A 181 12.35 38.75 -0.17
CA ASN A 181 12.71 40.10 0.26
C ASN A 181 11.43 40.90 0.46
#